data_AF-A0A2I1HDW5-F1
#
_entry.id   AF-A0A2I1HDW5-F1
#
_cell.length_a   1.000
_cell.length_b   1.000
_cell.length_c   1.000
_cell.angle_alpha   90.00
_cell.angle_beta   90.00
_cell.angle_gamma   90.00
#
_symmetry.space_group_name_H-M   'P 1'
#
loop_
_entity.id
_entity.type
_entity.pdbx_description
1 polymer ?
#
loop_
_entity_poly.entity_id
_entity_poly.type
_entity_poly.pdbx_seq_one_letter_code
_entity_poly.pdbx_strand_id
1 'polypeptide(L)'
;MLENRHLLDTIPIFNEDDENIYTYIPPNDSNEKLRIDYIWASLLILGQSLNSTVIENDHFTTDHNTVTLSLDTQLFIGKSLPKINKGKKNITHTVFLYDEMDQDDDAFTWDNFRAGLDIEIKKSKLKDRSITKRKHIDHVWDSLRQLIMKSANANIKNKKVIKNKLKVAPEKKLSIYFDLRYIINRIQEIRSCITKLRNYPNQEMIDKWINYQNAIIKLKDKYELVTSDTSYTFLDNAQFHNYLDELNEIRKQLRIVFKLELNIMEQEQIISNIKKRCDNYKEDQGRMIQSITEKEMISISIEKIYKKDHNGNEILITDENQVMEETNRHFQMVAGSVNRKKPIQGRWKEQYKPQPHINENIYSGILDAPSYNEWLDIIRQLSNGKATGPSDYTIGIFT
;
A
#
# COMPACT_ATOMS: atom_id res chain seq x y z
N MET A 1 -6.03 -34.55 20.42
CA MET A 1 -6.15 -33.72 19.20
C MET A 1 -7.19 -32.62 19.40
N LEU A 2 -6.94 -31.43 18.85
CA LEU A 2 -7.82 -30.24 18.98
C LEU A 2 -9.01 -30.24 18.02
N GLU A 3 -9.12 -31.27 17.18
CA GLU A 3 -10.21 -31.49 16.21
C GLU A 3 -11.58 -31.53 16.87
N ASN A 4 -11.67 -32.09 18.08
CA ASN A 4 -12.89 -32.12 18.91
C ASN A 4 -13.36 -30.71 19.34
N ARG A 5 -12.55 -29.67 19.12
CA ARG A 5 -12.87 -28.26 19.36
C ARG A 5 -13.07 -27.47 18.05
N HIS A 6 -13.25 -28.16 16.93
CA HIS A 6 -13.40 -27.57 15.59
C HIS A 6 -12.21 -26.70 15.15
N LEU A 7 -11.02 -27.03 15.65
CA LEU A 7 -9.77 -26.48 15.16
C LEU A 7 -9.10 -27.53 14.27
N LEU A 8 -8.63 -27.10 13.11
CA LEU A 8 -7.94 -27.97 12.15
C LEU A 8 -6.49 -27.51 12.01
N ASP A 9 -5.60 -28.48 11.84
CA ASP A 9 -4.20 -28.25 11.52
C ASP A 9 -4.10 -27.57 10.15
N THR A 10 -3.36 -26.45 10.07
CA THR A 10 -3.26 -25.66 8.85
C THR A 10 -2.39 -26.34 7.79
N ILE A 11 -1.38 -27.12 8.17
CA ILE A 11 -0.40 -27.64 7.21
C ILE A 11 -1.03 -28.63 6.20
N PRO A 12 -1.81 -29.66 6.63
CA PRO A 12 -2.51 -30.56 5.70
C PRO A 12 -3.61 -29.88 4.86
N ILE A 13 -4.00 -28.67 5.24
CA ILE A 13 -5.02 -27.91 4.50
C ILE A 13 -4.39 -27.22 3.29
N PHE A 14 -3.17 -26.69 3.44
CA PHE A 14 -2.49 -25.88 2.42
C PHE A 14 -1.41 -26.62 1.63
N ASN A 15 -0.98 -27.80 2.09
CA ASN A 15 0.07 -28.62 1.48
C ASN A 15 -0.46 -30.01 1.15
N GLU A 16 -0.01 -30.57 0.03
CA GLU A 16 -0.45 -31.88 -0.50
C GLU A 16 0.50 -33.03 -0.15
N ASP A 17 1.73 -32.69 0.23
CA ASP A 17 2.77 -33.62 0.66
C ASP A 17 3.09 -33.37 2.14
N ASP A 18 2.06 -33.19 2.96
CA ASP A 18 2.23 -32.85 4.37
C ASP A 18 2.87 -33.97 5.20
N GLU A 19 2.85 -35.20 4.68
CA GLU A 19 3.55 -36.36 5.26
C GLU A 19 5.07 -36.21 5.21
N ASN A 20 5.61 -35.48 4.22
CA ASN A 20 7.05 -35.21 4.08
C ASN A 20 7.46 -33.83 4.63
N ILE A 21 6.56 -33.13 5.31
CA ILE A 21 6.87 -31.85 5.95
C ILE A 21 7.32 -32.11 7.39
N TYR A 22 8.57 -31.75 7.69
CA TYR A 22 9.16 -31.92 9.02
C TYR A 22 9.45 -30.56 9.65
N THR A 23 9.15 -30.45 10.95
CA THR A 23 9.43 -29.24 11.73
C THR A 23 10.56 -29.44 12.72
N TYR A 24 10.93 -30.68 13.02
CA TYR A 24 12.07 -31.02 13.85
C TYR A 24 13.05 -31.89 13.06
N ILE A 25 14.31 -31.48 13.05
CA ILE A 25 15.43 -32.16 12.42
C ILE A 25 16.43 -32.52 13.52
N PRO A 26 16.53 -33.79 13.91
CA PRO A 26 17.45 -34.18 14.97
C PRO A 26 18.90 -33.92 14.56
N PRO A 27 19.78 -33.54 15.51
CA PRO A 27 21.19 -33.24 15.23
C PRO A 27 22.02 -34.46 14.80
N ASN A 28 21.50 -35.68 14.95
CA ASN A 28 22.11 -36.91 14.48
C ASN A 28 21.25 -37.53 13.36
N ASP A 29 21.87 -37.83 12.21
CA ASP A 29 21.24 -38.44 11.03
C ASP A 29 20.61 -39.84 11.27
N SER A 30 20.85 -40.45 12.45
CA SER A 30 20.25 -41.73 12.83
C SER A 30 18.82 -41.63 13.34
N ASN A 31 18.33 -40.42 13.63
CA ASN A 31 17.00 -40.20 14.20
C ASN A 31 16.01 -39.72 13.13
N GLU A 32 14.76 -40.17 13.23
CA GLU A 32 13.70 -39.77 12.31
C GLU A 32 13.34 -38.29 12.48
N LYS A 33 13.15 -37.61 11.34
CA LYS A 33 12.61 -36.25 11.29
C LYS A 33 11.14 -36.30 11.67
N LEU A 34 10.66 -35.31 12.42
CA LEU A 34 9.29 -35.30 12.94
C LEU A 34 8.59 -33.98 12.65
N ARG A 35 7.26 -34.03 12.55
CA ARG A 35 6.39 -32.85 12.58
C ARG A 35 5.81 -32.73 13.97
N ILE A 36 6.35 -31.85 14.81
CA ILE A 36 5.89 -31.66 16.20
C ILE A 36 5.39 -30.24 16.50
N ASP A 37 5.69 -29.30 15.61
CA ASP A 37 5.14 -27.94 15.62
C ASP A 37 3.94 -27.80 14.69
N TYR A 38 2.89 -27.12 15.16
CA TYR A 38 1.60 -27.00 14.45
C TYR A 38 0.99 -25.61 14.66
N ILE A 39 0.25 -25.14 13.64
CA ILE A 39 -0.70 -24.04 13.81
C ILE A 39 -2.10 -24.61 13.63
N TRP A 40 -2.91 -24.53 14.68
CA TRP A 40 -4.31 -24.97 14.67
C TRP A 40 -5.22 -23.76 14.51
N ALA A 41 -6.13 -23.81 13.54
CA ALA A 41 -7.01 -22.69 13.20
C ALA A 41 -8.47 -23.14 13.08
N SER A 42 -9.41 -22.25 13.43
CA SER A 42 -10.83 -22.52 13.22
C SER A 42 -11.20 -22.37 11.75
N LEU A 43 -12.31 -22.97 11.35
CA LEU A 43 -12.80 -22.93 9.96
C LEU A 43 -12.93 -21.49 9.40
N LEU A 44 -13.34 -20.54 10.25
CA LEU A 44 -13.47 -19.12 9.89
C LEU A 44 -12.13 -18.47 9.57
N ILE A 45 -11.07 -18.88 10.26
CA ILE A 45 -9.70 -18.40 10.08
C ILE A 45 -9.12 -19.01 8.81
N LEU A 46 -9.31 -20.31 8.61
CA LEU A 46 -8.84 -21.05 7.45
C LEU A 46 -9.44 -20.54 6.13
N GLY A 47 -10.75 -20.25 6.10
CA GLY A 47 -11.41 -19.65 4.93
C GLY A 47 -10.95 -18.23 4.57
N GLN A 48 -10.04 -17.65 5.35
CA GLN A 48 -9.41 -16.33 5.16
C GLN A 48 -7.88 -16.38 5.19
N SER A 49 -7.31 -17.58 5.32
CA SER A 49 -5.86 -17.80 5.30
C SER A 49 -5.41 -17.98 3.86
N LEU A 50 -4.23 -17.46 3.54
CA LEU A 50 -3.66 -17.49 2.20
C LEU A 50 -2.79 -18.73 1.98
N ASN A 51 -1.99 -19.08 2.98
CA ASN A 51 -1.06 -20.20 2.91
C ASN A 51 -0.62 -20.64 4.30
N SER A 52 -0.12 -21.87 4.42
CA SER A 52 0.63 -22.32 5.60
C SER A 52 1.80 -23.17 5.15
N THR A 53 3.00 -22.87 5.66
CA THR A 53 4.26 -23.49 5.19
C THR A 53 5.24 -23.67 6.33
N VAL A 54 6.23 -24.54 6.14
CA VAL A 54 7.38 -24.69 7.04
C VAL A 54 8.60 -24.08 6.37
N ILE A 55 9.34 -23.24 7.10
CA ILE A 55 10.50 -22.49 6.60
C ILE A 55 11.71 -22.81 7.49
N GLU A 56 12.86 -23.04 6.88
CA GLU A 56 14.12 -23.22 7.60
C GLU A 56 14.56 -21.93 8.28
N ASN A 57 15.19 -22.05 9.45
CA ASN A 57 15.62 -20.90 10.24
C ASN A 57 17.09 -20.55 9.93
N ASP A 58 17.31 -19.60 9.03
CA ASP A 58 18.66 -19.19 8.62
C ASP A 58 19.33 -18.20 9.61
N HIS A 59 18.57 -17.66 10.56
CA HIS A 59 19.00 -16.52 11.39
C HIS A 59 19.50 -16.90 12.80
N PHE A 60 19.22 -18.11 13.27
CA PHE A 60 19.69 -18.59 14.57
C PHE A 60 19.74 -20.12 14.58
N THR A 61 20.67 -20.67 15.37
CA THR A 61 20.92 -22.11 15.47
C THR A 61 19.79 -22.80 16.23
N THR A 62 19.02 -23.62 15.54
CA THR A 62 17.91 -24.41 16.07
C THR A 62 17.78 -25.71 15.28
N ASP A 63 17.33 -26.77 15.94
CA ASP A 63 16.94 -28.06 15.37
C ASP A 63 15.48 -28.07 14.88
N HIS A 64 14.80 -26.93 14.95
CA HIS A 64 13.43 -26.74 14.46
C HIS A 64 13.31 -25.78 13.28
N ASN A 65 12.45 -26.14 12.32
CA ASN A 65 11.96 -25.28 11.26
C ASN A 65 10.69 -24.54 11.72
N THR A 66 10.50 -23.31 11.23
CA THR A 66 9.38 -22.45 11.63
C THR A 66 8.12 -22.77 10.85
N VAL A 67 7.03 -23.06 11.55
CA VAL A 67 5.68 -23.14 10.96
C VAL A 67 5.12 -21.73 10.78
N THR A 68 4.62 -21.45 9.60
CA THR A 68 4.06 -20.15 9.22
C THR A 68 2.63 -20.30 8.73
N LEU A 69 1.81 -19.31 9.06
CA LEU A 69 0.44 -19.14 8.55
C LEU A 69 0.30 -17.71 8.05
N SER A 70 0.07 -17.55 6.75
CA SER A 70 -0.16 -16.26 6.13
C SER A 70 -1.65 -15.91 6.20
N LEU A 71 -1.96 -14.82 6.90
CA LEU A 71 -3.32 -14.31 7.08
C LEU A 71 -3.49 -13.00 6.31
N ASP A 72 -4.61 -12.86 5.60
CA ASP A 72 -5.00 -11.56 5.05
C ASP A 72 -5.64 -10.71 6.17
N THR A 73 -4.87 -9.76 6.69
CA THR A 73 -5.31 -8.85 7.75
C THR A 73 -6.48 -7.97 7.35
N GLN A 74 -6.70 -7.68 6.05
CA GLN A 74 -7.89 -6.94 5.61
C GLN A 74 -9.17 -7.79 5.74
N LEU A 75 -9.06 -9.10 5.52
CA LEU A 75 -10.18 -10.02 5.74
C LEU A 75 -10.42 -10.24 7.24
N PHE A 76 -9.36 -10.31 8.04
CA PHE A 76 -9.43 -10.59 9.47
C PHE A 76 -9.84 -9.38 10.34
N ILE A 77 -9.17 -8.24 10.14
CA ILE A 77 -9.33 -7.02 10.94
C ILE A 77 -10.35 -6.07 10.29
N GLY A 78 -10.43 -6.07 8.95
CA GLY A 78 -11.45 -5.31 8.20
C GLY A 78 -12.88 -5.84 8.35
N LYS A 79 -13.05 -6.98 9.04
CA LYS A 79 -14.37 -7.48 9.50
C LYS A 79 -14.80 -6.94 10.86
N SER A 80 -14.00 -6.13 11.55
CA SER A 80 -14.52 -5.25 12.60
C SER A 80 -15.08 -3.97 11.94
N LEU A 81 -16.34 -3.63 12.26
CA LEU A 81 -17.17 -2.51 11.72
C LEU A 81 -18.10 -2.73 10.47
N PRO A 82 -18.39 -3.92 9.93
CA PRO A 82 -19.33 -4.07 8.79
C PRO A 82 -20.79 -3.72 9.09
N LYS A 83 -21.22 -3.65 10.36
CA LYS A 83 -22.57 -3.18 10.70
C LYS A 83 -22.70 -1.65 10.65
N ILE A 84 -21.61 -0.89 10.80
CA ILE A 84 -21.64 0.59 10.77
C ILE A 84 -21.29 1.11 9.36
N ASN A 85 -20.47 0.39 8.59
CA ASN A 85 -19.94 0.90 7.32
C ASN A 85 -20.69 0.47 6.05
N LYS A 86 -21.75 -0.36 6.11
CA LYS A 86 -22.57 -0.65 4.92
C LYS A 86 -23.24 0.60 4.30
N GLY A 87 -23.30 1.72 5.04
CA GLY A 87 -23.79 3.00 4.54
C GLY A 87 -22.75 3.95 3.93
N LYS A 88 -21.43 3.64 3.97
CA LYS A 88 -20.38 4.57 3.51
C LYS A 88 -19.50 3.95 2.42
N LYS A 89 -20.08 3.73 1.24
CA LYS A 89 -19.29 3.64 0.00
C LYS A 89 -18.68 5.02 -0.27
N ASN A 90 -17.35 5.07 -0.43
CA ASN A 90 -16.53 6.25 -0.76
C ASN A 90 -16.59 7.38 0.29
N ILE A 91 -15.62 7.42 1.22
CA ILE A 91 -15.35 8.64 2.00
C ILE A 91 -14.89 9.70 1.00
N THR A 92 -15.85 10.49 0.55
CA THR A 92 -15.66 11.70 -0.24
C THR A 92 -15.58 12.86 0.73
N HIS A 93 -14.61 13.73 0.54
CA HIS A 93 -14.62 15.04 1.19
C HIS A 93 -14.87 16.10 0.13
N THR A 94 -15.63 17.11 0.52
CA THR A 94 -15.92 18.28 -0.31
C THR A 94 -14.76 19.25 -0.17
N VAL A 95 -14.17 19.65 -1.30
CA VAL A 95 -13.18 20.72 -1.39
C VAL A 95 -13.87 21.93 -1.98
N PHE A 96 -13.89 23.04 -1.24
CA PHE A 96 -14.40 24.33 -1.70
C PHE A 96 -13.34 25.02 -2.56
N LEU A 97 -13.75 25.55 -3.70
CA LEU A 97 -12.90 26.19 -4.69
C LEU A 97 -13.01 27.71 -4.53
N TYR A 98 -12.36 28.25 -3.49
CA TYR A 98 -12.47 29.67 -3.14
C TYR A 98 -11.92 30.60 -4.24
N ASP A 99 -10.89 30.17 -4.96
CA ASP A 99 -10.29 30.93 -6.07
C ASP A 99 -11.18 30.99 -7.32
N GLU A 100 -12.26 30.20 -7.35
CA GLU A 100 -13.25 30.15 -8.43
C GLU A 100 -14.54 30.94 -8.12
N MET A 101 -14.55 31.70 -7.03
CA MET A 101 -15.65 32.60 -6.67
C MET A 101 -15.55 33.91 -7.45
N ASP A 102 -16.70 34.53 -7.76
CA ASP A 102 -16.79 35.81 -8.50
C ASP A 102 -16.08 35.82 -9.87
N GLN A 103 -15.93 34.63 -10.47
CA GLN A 103 -15.58 34.51 -11.90
C GLN A 103 -16.85 34.77 -12.75
N ASP A 104 -16.74 34.75 -14.09
CA ASP A 104 -17.77 35.15 -15.09
C ASP A 104 -19.18 34.49 -14.98
N ASP A 105 -19.46 33.75 -13.90
CA ASP A 105 -20.71 33.07 -13.58
C ASP A 105 -21.39 33.72 -12.34
N ASP A 106 -22.51 34.41 -12.57
CA ASP A 106 -23.31 35.09 -11.54
C ASP A 106 -23.89 34.16 -10.45
N ALA A 107 -23.79 32.83 -10.63
CA ALA A 107 -24.34 31.85 -9.69
C ALA A 107 -23.51 31.70 -8.40
N PHE A 108 -22.18 31.75 -8.48
CA PHE A 108 -21.28 31.46 -7.35
C PHE A 108 -20.46 32.67 -6.94
N THR A 109 -21.12 33.62 -6.28
CA THR A 109 -20.51 34.87 -5.81
C THR A 109 -20.41 34.97 -4.30
N TRP A 110 -19.45 35.76 -3.79
CA TRP A 110 -19.33 36.02 -2.36
C TRP A 110 -20.57 36.72 -1.80
N ASP A 111 -21.21 37.56 -2.60
CA ASP A 111 -22.47 38.22 -2.24
C ASP A 111 -23.63 37.23 -2.10
N ASN A 112 -23.74 36.23 -2.99
CA ASN A 112 -24.74 35.16 -2.88
C ASN A 112 -24.51 34.30 -1.63
N PHE A 113 -23.25 33.95 -1.32
CA PHE A 113 -22.92 33.23 -0.09
C PHE A 113 -23.28 34.03 1.17
N ARG A 114 -22.94 35.33 1.21
CA ARG A 114 -23.30 36.23 2.32
C ARG A 114 -24.81 36.32 2.49
N ALA A 115 -25.53 36.61 1.40
CA ALA A 115 -26.99 36.73 1.43
C ALA A 115 -27.65 35.43 1.90
N GLY A 116 -27.20 34.28 1.39
CA GLY A 116 -27.67 32.96 1.80
C GLY A 116 -27.41 32.65 3.27
N LEU A 117 -26.22 33.00 3.77
CA LEU A 117 -25.86 32.81 5.18
C LEU A 117 -26.70 33.71 6.10
N ASP A 118 -26.91 34.98 5.73
CA ASP A 118 -27.71 35.92 6.52
C ASP A 118 -29.18 35.46 6.63
N ILE A 119 -29.75 34.89 5.57
CA ILE A 119 -31.09 34.29 5.58
C ILE A 119 -31.14 33.12 6.57
N GLU A 120 -30.17 32.22 6.53
CA GLU A 120 -30.12 31.04 7.40
C GLU A 120 -29.88 31.40 8.88
N ILE A 121 -29.05 32.42 9.15
CA ILE A 121 -28.84 32.95 10.51
C ILE A 121 -30.12 33.58 11.05
N LYS A 122 -30.82 34.40 10.24
CA LYS A 122 -32.11 35.00 10.62
C LYS A 122 -33.17 33.92 10.89
N LYS A 123 -33.26 32.91 10.02
CA LYS A 123 -34.20 31.79 10.15
C LYS A 123 -33.97 30.96 11.41
N SER A 124 -32.72 30.70 11.75
CA SER A 124 -32.37 29.90 12.95
C SER A 124 -32.47 30.67 14.27
N LYS A 125 -32.75 31.99 14.21
CA LYS A 125 -32.79 32.91 15.36
C LYS A 125 -31.57 32.77 16.26
N LEU A 126 -30.40 32.53 15.66
CA LEU A 126 -29.18 32.22 16.41
C LEU A 126 -28.81 33.36 17.38
N LYS A 127 -29.08 34.61 16.98
CA LYS A 127 -28.83 35.83 17.76
C LYS A 127 -29.74 35.95 19.00
N ASP A 128 -30.89 35.28 19.01
CA ASP A 128 -31.88 35.37 20.08
C ASP A 128 -31.65 34.33 21.19
N ARG A 129 -30.63 33.47 21.05
CA ARG A 129 -30.36 32.39 22.00
C ARG A 129 -29.67 32.93 23.26
N SER A 130 -30.27 32.69 24.42
CA SER A 130 -29.70 33.08 25.70
C SER A 130 -28.59 32.10 26.16
N ILE A 131 -27.40 32.66 26.42
CA ILE A 131 -26.24 31.90 26.90
C ILE A 131 -26.19 32.02 28.43
N THR A 132 -26.64 30.98 29.13
CA THR A 132 -26.65 30.93 30.60
C THR A 132 -25.68 29.89 31.18
N LYS A 133 -25.17 28.97 30.35
CA LYS A 133 -24.23 27.90 30.75
C LYS A 133 -23.16 27.70 29.69
N ARG A 134 -21.97 27.26 30.07
CA ARG A 134 -20.84 26.99 29.13
C ARG A 134 -21.24 26.05 27.99
N LYS A 135 -21.99 24.98 28.28
CA LYS A 135 -22.52 24.08 27.25
C LYS A 135 -23.40 24.76 26.20
N HIS A 136 -24.03 25.91 26.49
CA HIS A 136 -24.82 26.64 25.48
C HIS A 136 -23.90 27.28 24.43
N ILE A 137 -22.68 27.66 24.81
CA ILE A 137 -21.67 28.19 23.90
C ILE A 137 -21.32 27.13 22.85
N ASP A 138 -21.06 25.89 23.26
CA ASP A 138 -20.74 24.79 22.34
C ASP A 138 -21.89 24.51 21.36
N HIS A 139 -23.14 24.52 21.84
CA HIS A 139 -24.31 24.34 20.99
C HIS A 139 -24.52 25.50 20.01
N VAL A 140 -24.25 26.73 20.43
CA VAL A 140 -24.33 27.92 19.55
C VAL A 140 -23.24 27.85 18.49
N TRP A 141 -22.01 27.47 18.87
CA TRP A 141 -20.91 27.29 17.92
C TRP A 141 -21.16 26.17 16.92
N ASP A 142 -21.66 25.02 17.36
CA ASP A 142 -21.99 23.94 16.43
C ASP A 142 -23.15 24.33 15.51
N SER A 143 -24.16 25.05 16.04
CA SER A 143 -25.25 25.59 15.22
C SER A 143 -24.71 26.57 14.17
N LEU A 144 -23.83 27.49 14.55
CA LEU A 144 -23.20 28.44 13.63
C LEU A 144 -22.40 27.70 12.54
N ARG A 145 -21.58 26.74 12.95
CA ARG A 145 -20.79 25.89 12.03
C ARG A 145 -21.70 25.17 11.04
N GLN A 146 -22.80 24.59 11.48
CA GLN A 146 -23.76 23.92 10.60
C GLN A 146 -24.38 24.89 9.59
N LEU A 147 -24.74 26.10 10.01
CA LEU A 147 -25.30 27.13 9.11
C LEU A 147 -24.28 27.59 8.07
N ILE A 148 -23.03 27.84 8.49
CA ILE A 148 -21.93 28.19 7.59
C ILE A 148 -21.71 27.07 6.58
N MET A 149 -21.60 25.82 7.03
CA MET A 149 -21.41 24.67 6.14
C MET A 149 -22.59 24.48 5.19
N LYS A 150 -23.82 24.71 5.64
CA LYS A 150 -25.02 24.63 4.80
C LYS A 150 -24.99 25.69 3.70
N SER A 151 -24.70 26.95 4.05
CA SER A 151 -24.59 28.03 3.06
C SER A 151 -23.41 27.79 2.11
N ALA A 152 -22.27 27.33 2.63
CA ALA A 152 -21.08 27.06 1.81
C ALA A 152 -21.34 25.97 0.77
N ASN A 153 -22.01 24.87 1.15
CA ASN A 153 -22.34 23.80 0.19
C ASN A 153 -23.31 24.24 -0.92
N ALA A 154 -24.12 25.27 -0.67
CA ALA A 154 -25.10 25.77 -1.65
C ALA A 154 -24.53 26.87 -2.54
N ASN A 155 -23.71 27.77 -1.97
CA ASN A 155 -23.32 29.02 -2.61
C ASN A 155 -21.82 29.10 -2.93
N ILE A 156 -21.00 28.15 -2.48
CA ILE A 156 -19.57 28.07 -2.82
C ILE A 156 -19.34 26.88 -3.74
N LYS A 157 -18.68 27.12 -4.86
CA LYS A 157 -18.30 26.09 -5.83
C LYS A 157 -17.44 25.03 -5.15
N ASN A 158 -17.75 23.76 -5.39
CA ASN A 158 -17.07 22.67 -4.70
C ASN A 158 -16.94 21.40 -5.54
N LYS A 159 -15.93 20.58 -5.23
CA LYS A 159 -15.69 19.28 -5.84
C LYS A 159 -15.55 18.18 -4.81
N LYS A 160 -16.00 16.96 -5.13
CA LYS A 160 -15.86 15.79 -4.26
C LYS A 160 -14.59 15.00 -4.59
N VAL A 161 -13.76 14.77 -3.59
CA VAL A 161 -12.51 14.01 -3.73
C VAL A 161 -12.57 12.73 -2.88
N ILE A 162 -12.27 11.59 -3.49
CA ILE A 162 -12.27 10.26 -2.85
C ILE A 162 -10.96 10.08 -2.08
N LYS A 163 -11.05 9.90 -0.75
CA LYS A 163 -9.86 9.90 0.13
C LYS A 163 -9.04 8.60 0.05
N ASN A 164 -9.69 7.45 -0.11
CA ASN A 164 -9.01 6.14 -0.11
C ASN A 164 -9.48 5.28 -1.29
N LYS A 165 -8.63 5.11 -2.30
CA LYS A 165 -8.66 3.86 -3.08
C LYS A 165 -7.95 2.82 -2.23
N LEU A 166 -8.69 1.91 -1.61
CA LEU A 166 -8.08 0.69 -1.06
C LEU A 166 -7.29 0.05 -2.19
N LYS A 167 -5.97 -0.11 -2.03
CA LYS A 167 -5.16 -0.90 -2.95
C LYS A 167 -5.68 -2.34 -2.85
N VAL A 168 -6.47 -2.74 -3.85
CA VAL A 168 -6.89 -4.13 -4.01
C VAL A 168 -5.64 -4.93 -4.32
N ALA A 169 -5.37 -5.97 -3.51
CA ALA A 169 -4.26 -6.88 -3.74
C ALA A 169 -4.33 -7.42 -5.18
N PRO A 170 -3.20 -7.52 -5.91
CA PRO A 170 -3.17 -7.90 -7.33
C PRO A 170 -3.97 -9.18 -7.61
N GLU A 171 -3.84 -10.17 -6.73
CA GLU A 171 -4.53 -11.46 -6.76
C GLU A 171 -6.06 -11.34 -6.83
N LYS A 172 -6.65 -10.33 -6.17
CA LYS A 172 -8.11 -10.12 -6.12
C LYS A 172 -8.68 -9.47 -7.38
N LYS A 173 -7.82 -9.15 -8.36
CA LYS A 173 -8.27 -8.76 -9.71
C LYS A 173 -8.53 -9.97 -10.60
N LEU A 174 -7.96 -11.13 -10.26
CA LEU A 174 -8.11 -12.35 -11.05
C LEU A 174 -9.42 -13.05 -10.73
N SER A 175 -10.17 -13.44 -11.77
CA SER A 175 -11.40 -14.19 -11.59
C SER A 175 -11.14 -15.56 -10.95
N ILE A 176 -10.00 -16.17 -11.27
CA ILE A 176 -9.59 -17.48 -10.75
C ILE A 176 -9.38 -17.52 -9.24
N TYR A 177 -9.07 -16.38 -8.61
CA TYR A 177 -8.99 -16.30 -7.14
C TYR A 177 -10.33 -16.65 -6.49
N PHE A 178 -11.43 -16.12 -7.04
CA PHE A 178 -12.78 -16.36 -6.51
C PHE A 178 -13.22 -17.80 -6.78
N ASP A 179 -12.84 -18.34 -7.94
CA ASP A 179 -13.17 -19.69 -8.37
C ASP A 179 -12.42 -20.76 -7.55
N LEU A 180 -11.12 -20.56 -7.32
CA LEU A 180 -10.33 -21.40 -6.41
C LEU A 180 -10.92 -21.39 -5.00
N ARG A 181 -11.32 -20.22 -4.51
CA ARG A 181 -11.97 -20.10 -3.19
C ARG A 181 -13.31 -20.83 -3.16
N TYR A 182 -14.08 -20.77 -4.23
CA TYR A 182 -15.34 -21.50 -4.36
C TYR A 182 -15.10 -23.01 -4.20
N ILE A 183 -14.11 -23.57 -4.90
CA ILE A 183 -13.72 -24.99 -4.79
C ILE A 183 -13.28 -25.36 -3.37
N ILE A 184 -12.40 -24.55 -2.75
CA ILE A 184 -11.95 -24.80 -1.36
C ILE A 184 -13.15 -24.84 -0.40
N ASN A 185 -14.11 -23.93 -0.55
CA ASN A 185 -15.32 -23.92 0.26
C ASN A 185 -16.20 -25.16 0.00
N ARG A 186 -16.19 -25.73 -1.21
CA ARG A 186 -16.92 -26.99 -1.51
C ARG A 186 -16.21 -28.20 -0.87
N ILE A 187 -14.88 -28.26 -0.94
CA ILE A 187 -14.07 -29.29 -0.26
C ILE A 187 -14.33 -29.29 1.25
N GLN A 188 -14.40 -28.12 1.87
CA GLN A 188 -14.70 -28.03 3.30
C GLN A 188 -16.11 -28.52 3.63
N GLU A 189 -17.09 -28.16 2.79
CA GLU A 189 -18.48 -28.57 2.98
C GLU A 189 -18.64 -30.08 2.81
N ILE A 190 -18.01 -30.68 1.80
CA ILE A 190 -18.12 -32.12 1.55
C ILE A 190 -17.47 -32.94 2.65
N ARG A 191 -16.31 -32.50 3.17
CA ARG A 191 -15.66 -33.12 4.35
C ARG A 191 -16.57 -33.08 5.57
N SER A 192 -17.26 -31.97 5.80
CA SER A 192 -18.25 -31.89 6.89
C SER A 192 -19.45 -32.81 6.64
N CYS A 193 -19.90 -32.98 5.41
CA CYS A 193 -20.98 -33.91 5.06
C CYS A 193 -20.56 -35.36 5.33
N ILE A 194 -19.41 -35.80 4.82
CA ILE A 194 -18.84 -37.13 5.03
C ILE A 194 -18.74 -37.45 6.53
N THR A 195 -18.27 -36.51 7.34
CA THR A 195 -18.12 -36.70 8.80
C THR A 195 -19.47 -36.83 9.52
N LYS A 196 -20.55 -36.21 9.00
CA LYS A 196 -21.89 -36.22 9.59
C LYS A 196 -22.78 -37.35 9.06
N LEU A 197 -22.45 -37.94 7.91
CA LEU A 197 -23.20 -38.99 7.25
C LEU A 197 -23.06 -40.31 8.02
N ARG A 198 -23.87 -40.47 9.08
CA ARG A 198 -24.12 -41.77 9.72
C ARG A 198 -25.28 -42.55 9.08
N ASN A 199 -26.13 -41.89 8.28
CA ASN A 199 -27.30 -42.45 7.58
C ASN A 199 -27.43 -41.83 6.18
N TYR A 200 -28.23 -42.47 5.30
CA TYR A 200 -28.45 -42.09 3.90
C TYR A 200 -28.70 -40.58 3.67
N PRO A 201 -28.15 -40.01 2.58
CA PRO A 201 -28.31 -38.60 2.23
C PRO A 201 -29.77 -38.25 1.94
N ASN A 202 -30.24 -37.10 2.43
CA ASN A 202 -31.60 -36.61 2.15
C ASN A 202 -31.66 -35.92 0.77
N GLN A 203 -32.87 -35.82 0.20
CA GLN A 203 -33.07 -35.29 -1.15
C GLN A 203 -32.59 -33.84 -1.31
N GLU A 204 -32.83 -32.98 -0.32
CA GLU A 204 -32.39 -31.58 -0.35
C GLU A 204 -30.86 -31.46 -0.46
N MET A 205 -30.12 -32.32 0.24
CA MET A 205 -28.67 -32.35 0.16
C MET A 205 -28.21 -32.88 -1.20
N ILE A 206 -28.86 -33.91 -1.75
CA ILE A 206 -28.55 -34.44 -3.09
C ILE A 206 -28.72 -33.34 -4.15
N ASP A 207 -29.89 -32.67 -4.16
CA ASP A 207 -30.18 -31.60 -5.12
C ASP A 207 -29.17 -30.45 -5.01
N LYS A 208 -28.75 -30.13 -3.78
CA LYS A 208 -27.72 -29.12 -3.51
C LYS A 208 -26.36 -29.49 -4.12
N TRP A 209 -25.92 -30.74 -3.97
CA TRP A 209 -24.64 -31.21 -4.51
C TRP A 209 -24.66 -31.38 -6.03
N ILE A 210 -25.79 -31.79 -6.61
CA ILE A 210 -26.00 -31.78 -8.06
C ILE A 210 -25.85 -30.35 -8.62
N ASN A 211 -26.45 -29.36 -7.95
CA ASN A 211 -26.31 -27.96 -8.34
C ASN A 211 -24.85 -27.46 -8.25
N TYR A 212 -24.10 -27.87 -7.23
CA TYR A 212 -22.67 -27.56 -7.14
C TYR A 212 -21.85 -28.24 -8.22
N GLN A 213 -22.11 -29.50 -8.51
CA GLN A 213 -21.48 -30.22 -9.62
C GLN A 213 -21.70 -29.49 -10.95
N ASN A 214 -22.92 -29.05 -11.25
CA ASN A 214 -23.23 -28.29 -12.46
C ASN A 214 -22.47 -26.96 -12.54
N ALA A 215 -22.29 -26.27 -11.42
CA ALA A 215 -21.48 -25.05 -11.37
C ALA A 215 -19.99 -25.35 -11.58
N ILE A 216 -19.51 -26.48 -11.06
CA ILE A 216 -18.11 -26.90 -11.16
C ILE A 216 -17.77 -27.38 -12.56
N ILE A 217 -18.68 -28.05 -13.26
CA ILE A 217 -18.50 -28.43 -14.68
C ILE A 217 -18.23 -27.18 -15.53
N LYS A 218 -19.03 -26.12 -15.37
CA LYS A 218 -18.79 -24.84 -16.06
C LYS A 218 -17.42 -24.23 -15.73
N LEU A 219 -16.93 -24.48 -14.52
CA LEU A 219 -15.61 -24.04 -14.07
C LEU A 219 -14.48 -24.84 -14.70
N LYS A 220 -14.67 -26.16 -14.86
CA LYS A 220 -13.74 -27.03 -15.59
C LYS A 220 -13.59 -26.56 -17.03
N ASP A 221 -14.71 -26.30 -17.70
CA ASP A 221 -14.72 -25.82 -19.09
C ASP A 221 -14.02 -24.47 -19.22
N LYS A 222 -14.27 -23.54 -18.28
CA LYS A 222 -13.67 -22.20 -18.27
C LYS A 222 -12.14 -22.23 -18.23
N TYR A 223 -11.56 -23.21 -17.53
CA TYR A 223 -10.12 -23.30 -17.28
C TYR A 223 -9.45 -24.49 -17.99
N GLU A 224 -10.19 -25.19 -18.85
CA GLU A 224 -9.71 -26.36 -19.60
C GLU A 224 -9.08 -27.43 -18.68
N LEU A 225 -9.72 -27.70 -17.54
CA LEU A 225 -9.19 -28.62 -16.52
C LEU A 225 -9.29 -30.08 -16.98
N VAL A 226 -8.23 -30.85 -16.76
CA VAL A 226 -8.15 -32.28 -17.14
C VAL A 226 -8.61 -33.13 -15.96
N THR A 227 -9.88 -33.52 -15.94
CA THR A 227 -10.45 -34.38 -14.89
C THR A 227 -11.34 -35.47 -15.48
N SER A 228 -11.71 -36.47 -14.68
CA SER A 228 -12.67 -37.49 -15.12
C SER A 228 -14.05 -36.89 -15.38
N ASP A 229 -14.72 -37.27 -16.46
CA ASP A 229 -16.12 -36.88 -16.75
C ASP A 229 -17.15 -37.72 -15.97
N THR A 230 -16.89 -37.90 -14.68
CA THR A 230 -17.76 -38.71 -13.82
C THR A 230 -18.90 -37.84 -13.30
N SER A 231 -20.14 -38.26 -13.57
CA SER A 231 -21.33 -37.63 -13.01
C SER A 231 -21.75 -38.35 -11.73
N TYR A 232 -21.88 -37.61 -10.64
CA TYR A 232 -22.28 -38.14 -9.33
C TYR A 232 -23.76 -37.89 -9.05
N THR A 233 -24.40 -38.92 -8.52
CA THR A 233 -25.81 -38.90 -8.06
C THR A 233 -25.94 -38.63 -6.57
N PHE A 234 -24.83 -38.73 -5.81
CA PHE A 234 -24.75 -38.47 -4.37
C PHE A 234 -25.71 -39.33 -3.52
N LEU A 235 -26.04 -40.55 -3.99
CA LEU A 235 -26.95 -41.47 -3.31
C LEU A 235 -26.31 -42.22 -2.13
N ASP A 236 -24.99 -42.31 -2.12
CA ASP A 236 -24.22 -43.03 -1.11
C ASP A 236 -22.95 -42.25 -0.71
N ASN A 237 -22.34 -42.66 0.40
CA ASN A 237 -21.15 -41.99 0.94
C ASN A 237 -19.91 -42.19 0.05
N ALA A 238 -19.81 -43.28 -0.71
CA ALA A 238 -18.67 -43.53 -1.58
C ALA A 238 -18.60 -42.49 -2.72
N GLN A 239 -19.76 -42.08 -3.26
CA GLN A 239 -19.82 -40.99 -4.24
C GLN A 239 -19.38 -39.64 -3.66
N PHE A 240 -19.65 -39.37 -2.38
CA PHE A 240 -19.12 -38.18 -1.71
C PHE A 240 -17.59 -38.22 -1.55
N HIS A 241 -17.02 -39.38 -1.24
CA HIS A 241 -15.56 -39.56 -1.17
C HIS A 241 -14.91 -39.39 -2.55
N ASN A 242 -15.42 -40.05 -3.59
CA ASN A 242 -14.89 -39.92 -4.94
C ASN A 242 -14.98 -38.48 -5.46
N TYR A 243 -16.09 -37.79 -5.18
CA TYR A 243 -16.24 -36.39 -5.56
C TYR A 243 -15.29 -35.47 -4.78
N LEU A 244 -15.01 -35.76 -3.51
CA LEU A 244 -13.98 -35.03 -2.75
C LEU A 244 -12.59 -35.17 -3.40
N ASP A 245 -12.22 -36.37 -3.85
CA ASP A 245 -10.96 -36.60 -4.53
C ASP A 245 -10.87 -35.80 -5.83
N GLU A 246 -11.95 -35.81 -6.62
CA GLU A 246 -12.04 -34.99 -7.83
C GLU A 246 -11.92 -33.49 -7.52
N LEU A 247 -12.59 -32.98 -6.48
CA LEU A 247 -12.46 -31.58 -6.07
C LEU A 247 -11.02 -31.22 -5.66
N ASN A 248 -10.29 -32.15 -5.03
CA ASN A 248 -8.89 -31.94 -4.69
C ASN A 248 -8.01 -31.85 -5.95
N GLU A 249 -8.28 -32.65 -6.98
CA GLU A 249 -7.59 -32.56 -8.27
C GLU A 249 -7.91 -31.27 -9.03
N ILE A 250 -9.18 -30.84 -9.03
CA ILE A 250 -9.59 -29.54 -9.56
C ILE A 250 -8.85 -28.41 -8.84
N ARG A 251 -8.79 -28.48 -7.50
CA ARG A 251 -8.09 -27.49 -6.67
C ARG A 251 -6.60 -27.40 -7.05
N LYS A 252 -5.93 -28.54 -7.26
CA LYS A 252 -4.52 -28.60 -7.70
C LYS A 252 -4.31 -27.86 -8.99
N GLN A 253 -5.11 -28.18 -10.01
CA GLN A 253 -4.99 -27.59 -11.34
C GLN A 253 -5.31 -26.09 -11.32
N LEU A 254 -6.39 -25.67 -10.65
CA LEU A 254 -6.72 -24.25 -10.51
C LEU A 254 -5.63 -23.47 -9.76
N ARG A 255 -4.92 -24.09 -8.83
CA ARG A 255 -3.78 -23.44 -8.15
C ARG A 255 -2.62 -23.18 -9.11
N ILE A 256 -2.37 -24.08 -10.05
CA ILE A 256 -1.36 -23.90 -11.11
C ILE A 256 -1.78 -22.74 -12.02
N VAL A 257 -3.01 -22.77 -12.52
CA VAL A 257 -3.55 -21.70 -13.38
C VAL A 257 -3.51 -20.35 -12.65
N PHE A 258 -3.86 -20.32 -11.37
CA PHE A 258 -3.78 -19.10 -10.54
C PHE A 258 -2.38 -18.53 -10.47
N LYS A 259 -1.36 -19.36 -10.23
CA LYS A 259 0.04 -18.94 -10.20
C LYS A 259 0.49 -18.39 -11.56
N LEU A 260 0.06 -19.02 -12.66
CA LEU A 260 0.37 -18.57 -14.01
C LEU A 260 -0.27 -17.20 -14.31
N GLU A 261 -1.56 -17.03 -14.04
CA GLU A 261 -2.25 -15.74 -14.24
C GLU A 261 -1.66 -14.63 -13.37
N LEU A 262 -1.27 -14.95 -12.13
CA LEU A 262 -0.62 -13.99 -11.23
C LEU A 262 0.72 -13.52 -11.80
N ASN A 263 1.56 -14.47 -12.23
CA ASN A 263 2.84 -14.15 -12.85
C ASN A 263 2.66 -13.29 -14.12
N ILE A 264 1.68 -13.62 -14.97
CA ILE A 264 1.38 -12.81 -16.17
C ILE A 264 1.02 -11.38 -15.78
N MET A 265 0.11 -11.21 -14.80
CA MET A 265 -0.28 -9.86 -14.35
C MET A 265 0.91 -9.07 -13.78
N GLU A 266 1.78 -9.71 -13.01
CA GLU A 266 2.97 -9.08 -12.47
C GLU A 266 3.91 -8.62 -13.59
N GLN A 267 4.15 -9.46 -14.59
CA GLN A 267 4.97 -9.11 -15.76
C GLN A 267 4.36 -7.96 -16.56
N GLU A 268 3.06 -7.98 -16.82
CA GLU A 268 2.35 -6.88 -17.48
C GLU A 268 2.48 -5.57 -16.68
N GLN A 269 2.39 -5.65 -15.35
CA GLN A 269 2.53 -4.49 -14.48
C GLN A 269 3.95 -3.93 -14.50
N ILE A 270 4.97 -4.79 -14.53
CA ILE A 270 6.39 -4.41 -14.67
C ILE A 270 6.60 -3.71 -16.01
N ILE A 271 6.17 -4.32 -17.13
CA ILE A 271 6.31 -3.75 -18.48
C ILE A 271 5.59 -2.40 -18.57
N SER A 272 4.35 -2.32 -18.06
CA SER A 272 3.58 -1.07 -18.02
C SER A 272 4.30 0.03 -17.23
N ASN A 273 4.88 -0.30 -16.09
CA ASN A 273 5.61 0.65 -15.26
C ASN A 273 6.94 1.08 -15.92
N ILE A 274 7.64 0.18 -16.59
CA ILE A 274 8.84 0.53 -17.38
C ILE A 274 8.46 1.52 -18.48
N LYS A 275 7.41 1.22 -19.26
CA LYS A 275 6.94 2.12 -20.33
C LYS A 275 6.58 3.51 -19.79
N LYS A 276 5.81 3.57 -18.70
CA LYS A 276 5.48 4.83 -18.02
C LYS A 276 6.71 5.59 -17.56
N ARG A 277 7.75 4.92 -17.06
CA ARG A 277 9.01 5.58 -16.67
C ARG A 277 9.74 6.14 -17.89
N CYS A 278 9.75 5.44 -19.02
CA CYS A 278 10.33 5.94 -20.27
C CYS A 278 9.57 7.16 -20.80
N ASP A 279 8.25 7.16 -20.71
CA ASP A 279 7.40 8.29 -21.11
C ASP A 279 7.66 9.48 -20.16
N ASN A 280 7.64 9.25 -18.84
CA ASN A 280 7.95 10.26 -17.83
C ASN A 280 9.38 10.82 -17.97
N TYR A 281 10.36 10.02 -18.40
CA TYR A 281 11.72 10.53 -18.62
C TYR A 281 11.75 11.65 -19.67
N LYS A 282 10.87 11.59 -20.67
CA LYS A 282 10.74 12.62 -21.72
C LYS A 282 9.81 13.76 -21.30
N GLU A 283 8.71 13.45 -20.64
CA GLU A 283 7.61 14.40 -20.39
C GLU A 283 7.60 15.02 -18.98
N ASP A 284 8.04 14.28 -17.96
CA ASP A 284 7.97 14.68 -16.54
C ASP A 284 9.04 13.96 -15.70
N GLN A 285 10.25 14.52 -15.73
CA GLN A 285 11.42 13.98 -15.02
C GLN A 285 11.19 13.92 -13.50
N GLY A 286 10.38 14.82 -12.94
CA GLY A 286 10.03 14.82 -11.52
C GLY A 286 9.25 13.56 -11.12
N ARG A 287 8.23 13.18 -11.90
CA ARG A 287 7.49 11.92 -11.70
C ARG A 287 8.36 10.68 -11.92
N MET A 288 9.30 10.74 -12.86
CA MET A 288 10.27 9.66 -13.08
C MET A 288 11.15 9.46 -11.84
N ILE A 289 11.73 10.54 -11.29
CA ILE A 289 12.54 10.50 -10.06
C ILE A 289 11.69 9.99 -8.89
N GLN A 290 10.46 10.47 -8.73
CA GLN A 290 9.56 9.99 -7.68
C GLN A 290 9.28 8.48 -7.80
N SER A 291 9.08 7.98 -9.02
CA SER A 291 8.84 6.56 -9.29
C SER A 291 10.06 5.66 -9.04
N ILE A 292 11.28 6.18 -9.22
CA ILE A 292 12.53 5.42 -8.98
C ILE A 292 12.92 5.46 -7.51
N THR A 293 12.77 6.62 -6.87
CA THR A 293 13.16 6.80 -5.47
C THR A 293 12.17 6.18 -4.50
N GLU A 294 10.96 5.82 -4.98
CA GLU A 294 9.82 5.35 -4.17
C GLU A 294 9.47 6.28 -3.00
N LYS A 295 9.96 7.52 -3.05
CA LYS A 295 9.77 8.53 -2.02
C LYS A 295 8.68 9.47 -2.46
N GLU A 296 7.76 9.73 -1.55
CA GLU A 296 6.92 10.90 -1.66
C GLU A 296 7.82 12.13 -1.50
N MET A 297 7.89 12.97 -2.53
CA MET A 297 8.59 14.25 -2.43
C MET A 297 7.75 15.15 -1.53
N ILE A 298 8.08 15.14 -0.24
CA ILE A 298 7.44 16.00 0.74
C ILE A 298 8.09 17.37 0.60
N SER A 299 7.36 18.34 0.03
CA SER A 299 7.74 19.74 0.17
C SER A 299 7.34 20.21 1.57
N ILE A 300 8.27 20.88 2.25
CA ILE A 300 7.99 21.55 3.52
C ILE A 300 8.00 23.04 3.19
N SER A 301 6.84 23.69 3.28
CA SER A 301 6.76 25.15 3.27
C SER A 301 6.82 25.65 4.71
N ILE A 302 7.76 26.56 5.00
CA ILE A 302 7.84 27.26 6.28
C ILE A 302 7.32 28.66 6.04
N GLU A 303 6.12 28.94 6.51
CA GLU A 303 5.45 30.24 6.30
C GLU A 303 5.60 31.18 7.50
N LYS A 304 5.86 30.63 8.69
CA LYS A 304 5.88 31.37 9.95
C LYS A 304 6.91 30.80 10.90
N ILE A 305 7.63 31.69 11.60
CA ILE A 305 8.62 31.31 12.60
C ILE A 305 8.29 31.99 13.92
N TYR A 306 8.25 31.19 14.99
CA TYR A 306 8.21 31.70 16.35
C TYR A 306 9.64 31.88 16.87
N LYS A 307 9.99 33.11 17.22
CA LYS A 307 11.30 33.46 17.77
C LYS A 307 11.12 34.12 19.14
N LYS A 308 11.86 33.66 20.14
CA LYS A 308 11.92 34.35 21.43
C LYS A 308 12.93 35.48 21.36
N ASP A 309 12.52 36.67 21.78
CA ASP A 309 13.44 37.78 21.98
C ASP A 309 14.34 37.53 23.21
N HIS A 310 15.33 38.40 23.41
CA HIS A 310 16.23 38.32 24.56
C HIS A 310 15.53 38.50 25.92
N ASN A 311 14.30 39.01 25.93
CA ASN A 311 13.48 39.24 27.11
C ASN A 311 12.45 38.11 27.34
N GLY A 312 12.44 37.08 26.50
CA GLY A 312 11.54 35.93 26.60
C GLY A 312 10.17 36.12 25.93
N ASN A 313 9.92 37.25 25.27
CA ASN A 313 8.69 37.45 24.50
C ASN A 313 8.73 36.69 23.18
N GLU A 314 7.60 36.10 22.79
CA GLU A 314 7.46 35.37 21.53
C GLU A 314 7.07 36.35 20.41
N ILE A 315 7.93 36.45 19.41
CA ILE A 315 7.73 37.21 18.18
C ILE A 315 7.37 36.22 17.07
N LEU A 316 6.26 36.48 16.39
CA LEU A 316 5.85 35.73 15.21
C LEU A 316 6.33 36.45 13.95
N ILE A 317 7.21 35.80 13.20
CA ILE A 317 7.74 36.29 11.93
C ILE A 317 6.91 35.67 10.81
N THR A 318 6.30 36.51 9.98
CA THR A 318 5.45 36.11 8.85
C THR A 318 5.91 36.69 7.50
N ASP A 319 6.90 37.58 7.50
CA ASP A 319 7.48 38.14 6.29
C ASP A 319 8.39 37.11 5.61
N GLU A 320 8.22 36.91 4.30
CA GLU A 320 8.88 35.83 3.55
C GLU A 320 10.42 35.92 3.58
N ASN A 321 10.97 37.13 3.41
CA ASN A 321 12.41 37.34 3.44
C ASN A 321 12.98 37.08 4.84
N GLN A 322 12.29 37.55 5.88
CA GLN A 322 12.71 37.32 7.27
C GLN A 322 12.57 35.86 7.68
N VAL A 323 11.52 35.16 7.23
CA VAL A 323 11.35 33.73 7.45
C VAL A 323 12.49 32.94 6.81
N MET A 324 12.89 33.29 5.59
CA MET A 324 14.01 32.64 4.91
C MET A 324 15.36 32.89 5.61
N GLU A 325 15.63 34.13 6.02
CA GLU A 325 16.83 34.48 6.77
C GLU A 325 16.92 33.74 8.11
N GLU A 326 15.83 33.74 8.89
CA GLU A 326 15.78 33.08 10.19
C GLU A 326 15.82 31.55 10.09
N THR A 327 15.23 30.97 9.04
CA THR A 327 15.34 29.52 8.76
C THR A 327 16.80 29.14 8.50
N ASN A 328 17.49 29.88 7.61
CA ASN A 328 18.91 29.66 7.31
C ASN A 328 19.75 29.79 8.58
N ARG A 329 19.51 30.86 9.33
CA ARG A 329 20.18 31.17 10.60
C ARG A 329 19.98 30.04 11.62
N HIS A 330 18.78 29.49 11.73
CA HIS A 330 18.47 28.35 12.59
C HIS A 330 19.29 27.12 12.20
N PHE A 331 19.23 26.66 10.94
CA PHE A 331 19.94 25.44 10.53
C PHE A 331 21.47 25.59 10.56
N GLN A 332 21.99 26.79 10.38
CA GLN A 332 23.43 27.05 10.54
C GLN A 332 23.88 26.99 12.01
N MET A 333 23.04 27.39 12.96
CA MET A 333 23.41 27.47 14.38
C MET A 333 22.86 26.35 15.27
N VAL A 334 21.86 25.57 14.80
CA VAL A 334 21.16 24.54 15.59
C VAL A 334 22.10 23.44 16.10
N ALA A 335 23.14 23.13 15.34
CA ALA A 335 24.09 22.08 15.72
C ALA A 335 25.08 22.51 16.83
N GLY A 336 25.06 23.78 17.28
CA GLY A 336 26.00 24.31 18.28
C GLY A 336 27.47 24.25 17.86
N SER A 337 27.74 23.85 16.61
CA SER A 337 29.07 23.62 16.09
C SER A 337 29.64 24.93 15.55
N VAL A 338 30.47 25.57 16.38
CA VAL A 338 31.29 26.69 15.91
C VAL A 338 32.37 26.12 14.98
N ASN A 339 32.40 26.59 13.74
CA ASN A 339 33.39 26.18 12.76
C ASN A 339 34.77 26.67 13.25
N ARG A 340 35.54 25.78 13.89
CA ARG A 340 36.85 26.09 14.48
C ARG A 340 37.90 25.20 13.85
N LYS A 341 39.07 25.77 13.52
CA LYS A 341 40.24 25.00 13.10
C LYS A 341 40.61 24.06 14.24
N LYS A 342 40.35 22.76 14.07
CA LYS A 342 40.78 21.71 15.00
C LYS A 342 42.05 21.07 14.43
N PRO A 343 43.13 20.94 15.22
CA PRO A 343 44.29 20.16 14.79
C PRO A 343 43.86 18.70 14.57
N ILE A 344 44.34 18.07 13.49
CA ILE A 344 44.10 16.66 13.20
C ILE A 344 44.80 15.82 14.28
N GLN A 345 44.05 15.00 15.02
CA GLN A 345 44.53 14.24 16.18
C GLN A 345 44.77 12.75 15.84
N GLY A 346 45.74 12.15 16.53
CA GLY A 346 45.97 10.70 16.53
C GLY A 346 46.31 10.12 15.16
N ARG A 347 45.75 8.94 14.85
CA ARG A 347 46.01 8.19 13.61
C ARG A 347 45.75 8.96 12.32
N TRP A 348 44.87 9.97 12.37
CA TRP A 348 44.53 10.79 11.21
C TRP A 348 45.66 11.73 10.79
N LYS A 349 46.55 12.10 11.71
CA LYS A 349 47.69 12.97 11.39
C LYS A 349 48.62 12.31 10.37
N GLU A 350 48.84 11.00 10.50
CA GLU A 350 49.65 10.22 9.57
C GLU A 350 48.90 9.94 8.26
N GLN A 351 47.61 9.61 8.34
CA GLN A 351 46.78 9.33 7.15
C GLN A 351 46.66 10.54 6.20
N TYR A 352 46.57 11.75 6.75
CA TYR A 352 46.41 12.99 5.98
C TYR A 352 47.74 13.73 5.73
N LYS A 353 48.90 13.08 5.96
CA LYS A 353 50.18 13.66 5.52
C LYS A 353 50.21 13.78 3.99
N PRO A 354 50.75 14.89 3.45
CA PRO A 354 51.04 15.01 2.03
C PRO A 354 51.84 13.80 1.56
N GLN A 355 51.37 13.17 0.49
CA GLN A 355 52.05 12.03 -0.08
C GLN A 355 53.20 12.53 -0.97
N PRO A 356 54.43 12.02 -0.85
CA PRO A 356 55.59 12.56 -1.58
C PRO A 356 55.45 12.52 -3.10
N HIS A 357 54.61 11.61 -3.62
CA HIS A 357 54.37 11.44 -5.05
C HIS A 357 53.22 12.31 -5.58
N ILE A 358 52.50 13.01 -4.70
CA ILE A 358 51.42 13.93 -5.09
C ILE A 358 52.00 15.34 -5.04
N ASN A 359 51.97 16.03 -6.18
CA ASN A 359 52.43 17.40 -6.28
C ASN A 359 51.57 18.31 -5.37
N GLU A 360 52.21 19.12 -4.53
CA GLU A 360 51.52 19.99 -3.56
C GLU A 360 50.62 21.04 -4.23
N ASN A 361 50.89 21.36 -5.51
CA ASN A 361 50.15 22.34 -6.29
C ASN A 361 49.05 21.72 -7.17
N ILE A 362 48.68 20.45 -7.02
CA ILE A 362 47.64 19.84 -7.90
C ILE A 362 46.28 20.53 -7.81
N TYR A 363 46.02 21.25 -6.72
CA TYR A 363 44.79 22.02 -6.51
C TYR A 363 45.01 23.53 -6.63
N SER A 364 46.22 23.98 -6.99
CA SER A 364 46.45 25.40 -7.29
C SER A 364 45.59 25.77 -8.50
N GLY A 365 44.67 26.71 -8.31
CA GLY A 365 43.72 27.13 -9.35
C GLY A 365 42.40 26.36 -9.39
N ILE A 366 42.12 25.46 -8.44
CA ILE A 366 40.80 24.78 -8.39
C ILE A 366 39.63 25.74 -8.15
N LEU A 367 39.91 26.89 -7.51
CA LEU A 367 38.95 27.95 -7.27
C LEU A 367 39.00 29.05 -8.34
N ASP A 368 39.94 28.96 -9.29
CA ASP A 368 40.03 29.91 -10.39
C ASP A 368 38.90 29.61 -11.39
N ALA A 369 38.42 30.66 -12.05
CA ALA A 369 37.43 30.48 -13.10
C ALA A 369 38.06 29.69 -14.27
N PRO A 370 37.34 28.71 -14.87
CA PRO A 370 37.87 27.96 -15.99
C PRO A 370 38.17 28.89 -17.17
N SER A 371 39.33 28.71 -17.79
CA SER A 371 39.75 29.49 -18.93
C SER A 371 38.94 29.14 -20.19
N TYR A 372 38.90 30.06 -21.15
CA TYR A 372 38.21 29.85 -22.43
C TYR A 372 38.75 28.62 -23.20
N ASN A 373 40.04 28.34 -23.10
CA ASN A 373 40.66 27.20 -23.76
C ASN A 373 40.26 25.87 -23.09
N GLU A 374 40.18 25.82 -21.76
CA GLU A 374 39.69 24.65 -21.04
C GLU A 374 38.23 24.35 -21.40
N TRP A 375 37.40 25.39 -21.52
CA TRP A 375 36.03 25.25 -22.03
C TRP A 375 35.98 24.64 -23.43
N LEU A 376 36.83 25.12 -24.35
CA LEU A 376 36.90 24.59 -25.71
C LEU A 376 37.37 23.13 -25.75
N ASP A 377 38.34 22.77 -24.92
CA ASP A 377 38.85 21.40 -24.87
C ASP A 377 37.83 20.43 -24.26
N ILE A 378 37.09 20.84 -23.24
CA ILE A 378 35.94 20.09 -22.72
C ILE A 378 34.90 19.89 -23.82
N ILE A 379 34.54 20.95 -24.55
CA ILE A 379 33.55 20.91 -25.65
C ILE A 379 34.00 19.94 -26.76
N ARG A 380 35.30 19.91 -27.10
CA ARG A 380 35.86 19.00 -28.10
C ARG A 380 35.91 17.54 -27.65
N GLN A 381 36.02 17.29 -26.35
CA GLN A 381 36.02 15.94 -25.77
C GLN A 381 34.60 15.36 -25.62
N LEU A 382 33.55 16.18 -25.74
CA LEU A 382 32.18 15.69 -25.73
C LEU A 382 31.92 14.83 -26.97
N SER A 383 31.27 13.68 -26.77
CA SER A 383 30.84 12.82 -27.87
C SER A 383 29.84 13.56 -28.77
N ASN A 384 30.13 13.59 -30.07
CA ASN A 384 29.23 14.19 -31.07
C ASN A 384 27.80 13.64 -30.95
N GLY A 385 26.81 14.53 -30.92
CA GLY A 385 25.39 14.16 -30.94
C GLY A 385 24.70 14.06 -29.56
N LYS A 386 25.30 14.57 -28.48
CA LYS A 386 24.56 14.78 -27.22
C LYS A 386 24.07 16.24 -27.10
N ALA A 387 22.79 16.38 -26.76
CA ALA A 387 22.16 17.67 -26.54
C ALA A 387 22.69 18.34 -25.25
N THR A 388 23.19 19.56 -25.37
CA THR A 388 23.13 20.54 -24.28
C THR A 388 21.67 20.79 -23.95
N GLY A 389 21.35 21.03 -22.66
CA GLY A 389 19.99 21.32 -22.19
C GLY A 389 19.35 22.57 -22.83
N PRO A 390 18.30 23.15 -22.25
CA PRO A 390 17.24 23.93 -22.90
C PRO A 390 17.63 25.34 -23.44
N SER A 391 18.85 25.51 -23.93
CA SER A 391 19.36 26.77 -24.49
C SER A 391 19.28 26.86 -26.02
N ASP A 392 18.67 25.92 -26.74
CA ASP A 392 18.41 25.94 -28.20
C ASP A 392 19.61 26.25 -29.14
N TYR A 393 20.83 26.36 -28.63
CA TYR A 393 22.03 26.57 -29.43
C TYR A 393 22.74 25.24 -29.71
N THR A 394 22.76 24.86 -30.99
CA THR A 394 23.56 23.74 -31.52
C THR A 394 24.96 24.26 -31.87
N ILE A 395 26.00 23.83 -31.13
CA ILE A 395 27.39 24.13 -31.50
C ILE A 395 27.85 23.11 -32.54
N GLY A 396 27.84 23.51 -33.81
CA GLY A 396 28.50 22.77 -34.88
C GLY A 396 30.00 23.08 -34.88
N ILE A 397 30.84 22.09 -34.58
CA ILE A 397 32.28 22.21 -34.82
C ILE A 397 32.51 21.90 -36.30
N PHE A 398 32.69 22.94 -37.11
CA PHE A 398 33.24 22.79 -38.45
C PHE A 398 34.77 22.69 -38.33
N THR A 399 35.34 21.57 -38.78
CA THR A 399 36.78 21.39 -38.99
C THR A 399 37.26 22.16 -40.20
#